data_AF-A0A1G9MZA1-F1
#
_entry.id   AF-A0A1G9MZA1-F1
#
_cell.length_a   1.000
_cell.length_b   1.000
_cell.length_c   1.000
_cell.angle_alpha   90.00
_cell.angle_beta   90.00
_cell.angle_gamma   90.00
#
_symmetry.space_group_name_H-M   'P 1'
#
loop_
_entity.id
_entity.type
_entity.pdbx_description
1 polymer ?
#
loop_
_entity_poly.entity_id
_entity_poly.type
_entity_poly.pdbx_seq_one_letter_code
_entity_poly.pdbx_strand_id
1 'polypeptide(L)'
;MLAPVVPSVSGRLEAGAQAARDDGPHEAFRLMNNDGAIKHLGRSYFTKWLYFASALEGPDDAAAAPILDDKIAGWLDREAKFSLDRTTASYARYLELLACWGERYGRTRVQVEKAIFKLATGRG
;
A
#
# COMPACT_ATOMS: atom_id res chain seq x y z
N MET A 1 -12.38 20.83 -21.10
CA MET A 1 -12.45 19.43 -21.56
C MET A 1 -11.24 18.70 -20.98
N LEU A 2 -11.44 17.75 -20.08
CA LEU A 2 -10.31 16.96 -19.54
C LEU A 2 -9.75 16.10 -20.67
N ALA A 3 -8.44 16.11 -20.86
CA ALA A 3 -7.81 15.20 -21.81
C ALA A 3 -8.06 13.76 -21.35
N PRO A 4 -8.43 12.83 -22.25
CA PRO A 4 -8.64 11.43 -21.88
C PRO A 4 -7.33 10.82 -21.35
N VAL A 5 -7.44 10.00 -20.30
CA VAL A 5 -6.29 9.23 -19.80
C VAL A 5 -5.83 8.28 -20.90
N VAL A 6 -4.52 8.19 -21.10
CA VAL A 6 -3.93 7.26 -22.09
C VAL A 6 -4.39 5.83 -21.76
N PRO A 7 -5.00 5.09 -22.71
CA PRO A 7 -5.59 3.78 -22.43
C PRO A 7 -4.65 2.76 -21.76
N SER A 8 -3.34 2.85 -22.06
CA SER A 8 -2.32 2.00 -21.43
C SER A 8 -2.11 2.29 -19.93
N VAL A 9 -2.38 3.53 -19.48
CA VAL A 9 -2.34 3.90 -18.05
C VAL A 9 -3.59 3.39 -17.35
N SER A 10 -4.77 3.61 -17.93
CA SER A 10 -6.03 3.10 -17.38
C SER A 10 -6.03 1.59 -17.22
N GLY A 11 -5.59 0.84 -18.24
CA GLY A 11 -5.51 -0.62 -18.17
C GLY A 11 -4.54 -1.13 -17.10
N ARG A 12 -3.42 -0.42 -16.85
CA ARG A 12 -2.48 -0.78 -15.77
C ARG A 12 -3.05 -0.49 -14.38
N LEU A 13 -3.75 0.62 -14.21
CA LEU A 13 -4.44 0.95 -12.96
C LEU A 13 -5.55 -0.07 -12.65
N GLU A 14 -6.30 -0.47 -13.66
CA GLU A 14 -7.33 -1.50 -13.56
C GLU A 14 -6.73 -2.87 -13.21
N ALA A 15 -5.67 -3.28 -13.89
CA ALA A 15 -4.97 -4.52 -13.57
C ALA A 15 -4.44 -4.53 -12.12
N GLY A 16 -3.86 -3.42 -11.65
CA GLY A 16 -3.43 -3.29 -10.26
C GLY A 16 -4.59 -3.34 -9.26
N ALA A 17 -5.74 -2.73 -9.59
CA ALA A 17 -6.94 -2.79 -8.77
C ALA A 17 -7.51 -4.21 -8.70
N GLN A 18 -7.54 -4.93 -9.82
CA GLN A 18 -8.00 -6.31 -9.86
C GLN A 18 -7.10 -7.22 -9.03
N ALA A 19 -5.79 -7.13 -9.23
CA ALA A 19 -4.81 -7.88 -8.43
C ALA A 19 -4.95 -7.60 -6.93
N ALA A 20 -5.24 -6.36 -6.51
CA ALA A 20 -5.41 -6.03 -5.10
C ALA A 20 -6.65 -6.67 -4.47
N ARG A 21 -7.71 -6.87 -5.27
CA ARG A 21 -8.98 -7.46 -4.83
C ARG A 21 -8.94 -8.99 -4.84
N ASP A 22 -8.35 -9.56 -5.89
CA ASP A 22 -8.42 -11.00 -6.14
C ASP A 22 -7.21 -11.75 -5.58
N ASP A 23 -6.02 -11.20 -5.78
CA ASP A 23 -4.74 -11.85 -5.42
C ASP A 23 -4.13 -11.28 -4.13
N GLY A 24 -4.62 -10.11 -3.71
CA GLY A 24 -4.22 -9.43 -2.48
C GLY A 24 -3.05 -8.45 -2.65
N PRO A 25 -2.67 -7.78 -1.53
CA PRO A 25 -1.78 -6.62 -1.58
C PRO A 25 -0.36 -6.92 -2.06
N HIS A 26 0.17 -8.09 -1.71
CA HIS A 26 1.53 -8.47 -2.11
C HIS A 26 1.66 -8.57 -3.64
N GLU A 27 0.71 -9.24 -4.29
CA GLU A 27 0.74 -9.46 -5.72
C GLU A 27 0.44 -8.18 -6.50
N ALA A 28 -0.53 -7.39 -6.03
CA ALA A 28 -0.81 -6.07 -6.58
C ALA A 28 0.41 -5.13 -6.53
N PHE A 29 1.14 -5.15 -5.41
CA PHE A 29 2.39 -4.41 -5.30
C PHE A 29 3.44 -4.94 -6.27
N ARG A 30 3.63 -6.27 -6.33
CA ARG A 30 4.59 -6.90 -7.25
C ARG A 30 4.32 -6.47 -8.70
N LEU A 31 3.05 -6.51 -9.12
CA LEU A 31 2.64 -6.09 -10.46
C LEU A 31 2.96 -4.60 -10.69
N MET A 32 2.48 -3.71 -9.83
CA MET A 32 2.62 -2.26 -10.00
C MET A 32 4.06 -1.76 -9.86
N ASN A 33 4.93 -2.52 -9.18
CA ASN A 33 6.34 -2.21 -9.03
C ASN A 33 7.21 -2.77 -10.17
N ASN A 34 6.66 -3.63 -11.04
CA ASN A 34 7.38 -4.30 -12.13
C ASN A 34 6.62 -4.17 -13.47
N ASP A 35 5.98 -5.24 -13.95
CA ASP A 35 5.37 -5.33 -15.29
C ASP A 35 4.22 -4.31 -15.51
N GLY A 36 3.53 -3.95 -14.43
CA GLY A 36 2.46 -2.96 -14.40
C GLY A 36 2.94 -1.53 -14.13
N ALA A 37 4.25 -1.28 -14.05
CA ALA A 37 4.78 0.03 -13.65
C ALA A 37 4.30 1.16 -14.58
N ILE A 38 3.79 2.24 -13.99
CA ILE A 38 3.36 3.44 -14.72
C ILE A 38 4.40 4.53 -14.49
N LYS A 39 4.89 5.12 -15.58
CA LYS A 39 5.86 6.22 -15.52
C LYS A 39 5.29 7.36 -14.66
N HIS A 40 6.10 7.86 -13.72
CA HIS A 40 5.74 8.91 -12.75
C HIS A 40 4.74 8.52 -11.65
N LEU A 41 4.17 7.32 -11.67
CA LEU A 41 3.37 6.81 -10.56
C LEU A 41 4.26 6.00 -9.61
N GLY A 42 5.01 6.71 -8.77
CA GLY A 42 5.89 6.07 -7.78
C GLY A 42 5.13 5.27 -6.72
N ARG A 43 5.85 4.42 -5.99
CA ARG A 43 5.28 3.52 -4.96
C ARG A 43 4.37 4.18 -3.94
N SER A 44 4.77 5.32 -3.40
CA SER A 44 3.95 6.06 -2.43
C SER A 44 2.58 6.44 -3.01
N TYR A 45 2.47 6.58 -4.32
CA TYR A 45 1.22 6.90 -5.01
C TYR A 45 0.47 5.65 -5.46
N PHE A 46 1.14 4.66 -6.05
CA PHE A 46 0.43 3.45 -6.45
C PHE A 46 -0.10 2.67 -5.24
N THR A 47 0.59 2.66 -4.09
CA THR A 47 0.06 1.98 -2.89
C THR A 47 -1.19 2.67 -2.34
N LYS A 48 -1.31 3.99 -2.49
CA LYS A 48 -2.56 4.72 -2.21
C LYS A 48 -3.67 4.31 -3.17
N TRP A 49 -3.36 4.17 -4.45
CA TRP A 49 -4.31 3.65 -5.44
C TRP A 49 -4.78 2.24 -5.07
N LEU A 50 -3.86 1.33 -4.74
CA LEU A 50 -4.18 -0.04 -4.32
C LEU A 50 -5.07 -0.05 -3.07
N TYR A 51 -4.75 0.77 -2.05
CA TYR A 51 -5.58 0.93 -0.86
C TYR A 51 -7.03 1.29 -1.20
N PHE A 52 -7.25 2.36 -1.97
CA PHE A 52 -8.60 2.78 -2.35
C PHE A 52 -9.30 1.77 -3.26
N ALA A 53 -8.54 1.02 -4.05
CA ALA A 53 -9.09 -0.01 -4.93
C ALA A 53 -9.56 -1.25 -4.16
N SER A 54 -8.95 -1.59 -3.02
CA SER A 54 -9.28 -2.81 -2.26
C SER A 54 -9.97 -2.58 -0.90
N ALA A 55 -10.14 -1.33 -0.45
CA ALA A 55 -10.95 -0.99 0.73
C ALA A 55 -12.46 -0.98 0.41
N LEU A 56 -13.06 -2.17 0.25
CA LEU A 56 -14.43 -2.33 -0.25
C LEU A 56 -15.49 -2.21 0.85
N GLU A 57 -15.19 -2.76 2.04
CA GLU A 57 -16.13 -2.77 3.17
C GLU A 57 -16.01 -1.54 4.08
N GLY A 58 -15.02 -0.68 3.81
CA GLY A 58 -14.79 0.55 4.54
C GLY A 58 -13.31 0.89 4.71
N PRO A 59 -13.00 2.00 5.41
CA PRO A 59 -11.63 2.49 5.51
C PRO A 59 -10.70 1.57 6.32
N ASP A 60 -11.23 0.66 7.13
CA ASP A 60 -10.44 -0.26 7.97
C ASP A 60 -10.47 -1.71 7.46
N ASP A 61 -10.96 -1.94 6.24
CA ASP A 61 -11.11 -3.25 5.61
C ASP A 61 -9.84 -4.11 5.77
N ALA A 62 -10.02 -5.36 6.23
CA ALA A 62 -8.93 -6.28 6.48
C ALA A 62 -8.22 -6.75 5.18
N ALA A 63 -8.92 -6.71 4.05
CA ALA A 63 -8.38 -7.04 2.74
C ALA A 63 -7.70 -5.86 2.04
N ALA A 64 -7.90 -4.62 2.54
CA ALA A 64 -7.33 -3.43 1.92
C ALA A 64 -5.79 -3.46 1.93
N ALA A 65 -5.21 -2.97 0.83
CA ALA A 65 -3.77 -2.91 0.66
C ALA A 65 -3.18 -1.77 1.50
N PRO A 66 -2.29 -2.04 2.48
CA PRO A 66 -1.69 -0.99 3.29
C PRO A 66 -0.82 -0.04 2.46
N ILE A 67 -0.91 1.25 2.77
CA ILE A 67 -0.16 2.30 2.09
C ILE A 67 1.30 2.27 2.55
N LEU A 68 2.26 2.35 1.61
CA LEU A 68 3.68 2.52 1.95
C LEU A 68 4.23 3.79 1.30
N ASP A 69 4.27 4.86 2.09
CA ASP A 69 4.89 6.13 1.70
C ASP A 69 6.16 6.45 2.51
N ASP A 70 6.83 7.55 2.15
CA ASP A 70 8.10 7.93 2.77
C ASP A 70 7.95 8.34 4.25
N LYS A 71 6.74 8.70 4.71
CA LYS A 71 6.49 9.03 6.13
C LYS A 71 6.43 7.75 6.95
N ILE A 72 5.70 6.76 6.47
CA ILE A 72 5.62 5.43 7.09
C ILE A 72 7.01 4.77 7.08
N ALA A 73 7.66 4.72 5.92
CA ALA A 73 8.98 4.11 5.78
C ALA A 73 10.01 4.80 6.69
N GLY A 74 10.02 6.14 6.71
CA GLY A 74 10.94 6.90 7.56
C GLY A 74 10.65 6.75 9.05
N TRP A 75 9.40 6.57 9.46
CA TRP A 75 9.06 6.30 10.87
C TRP A 75 9.50 4.90 11.29
N LEU A 76 9.24 3.89 10.47
CA LEU A 76 9.66 2.50 10.73
C LEU A 76 11.18 2.37 10.85
N ASP A 77 11.93 3.06 9.98
CA ASP A 77 13.39 3.06 10.04
C ASP A 77 13.91 3.68 11.34
N ARG A 78 13.37 4.84 11.75
CA ARG A 78 13.82 5.55 12.95
C ARG A 78 13.39 4.88 14.25
N GLU A 79 12.12 4.55 14.38
CA GLU A 79 11.51 4.13 15.65
C GLU A 79 11.51 2.62 15.84
N ALA A 80 11.30 1.86 14.76
CA ALA A 80 11.20 0.39 14.82
C ALA A 80 12.47 -0.33 14.35
N LYS A 81 13.50 0.42 13.93
CA LYS A 81 14.73 -0.11 13.31
C LYS A 81 14.43 -1.08 12.16
N PHE A 82 13.36 -0.79 11.44
CA PHE A 82 12.83 -1.63 10.38
C PHE A 82 12.98 -0.91 9.05
N SER A 83 14.09 -1.21 8.36
CA SER A 83 14.40 -0.57 7.08
C SER A 83 13.73 -1.31 5.92
N LEU A 84 13.11 -0.53 5.04
CA LEU A 84 12.39 -1.00 3.86
C LEU A 84 13.14 -0.57 2.61
N ASP A 85 13.67 -1.54 1.86
CA ASP A 85 14.15 -1.27 0.52
C ASP A 85 12.96 -1.28 -0.46
N ARG A 86 13.12 -0.67 -1.61
CA ARG A 86 12.03 -0.30 -2.51
C ARG A 86 11.42 -1.50 -3.29
N THR A 87 11.57 -2.71 -2.77
CA THR A 87 11.30 -3.99 -3.46
C THR A 87 9.97 -4.61 -3.04
N THR A 88 9.50 -5.58 -3.82
CA THR A 88 8.37 -6.43 -3.47
C THR A 88 8.63 -7.21 -2.17
N ALA A 89 9.85 -7.72 -1.98
CA ALA A 89 10.22 -8.47 -0.78
C ALA A 89 10.11 -7.62 0.49
N SER A 90 10.54 -6.37 0.43
CA SER A 90 10.38 -5.43 1.56
C SER A 90 8.91 -5.09 1.82
N TYR A 91 8.09 -4.96 0.77
CA TYR A 91 6.64 -4.79 0.97
C TYR A 91 6.00 -6.02 1.62
N ALA A 92 6.42 -7.25 1.27
CA ALA A 92 5.97 -8.46 1.94
C ALA A 92 6.28 -8.42 3.45
N ARG A 93 7.52 -8.10 3.81
CA ARG A 93 7.96 -7.94 5.21
C ARG A 93 7.17 -6.85 5.93
N TYR A 94 6.82 -5.77 5.23
CA TYR A 94 5.95 -4.72 5.77
C TYR A 94 4.54 -5.25 6.10
N LEU A 95 3.92 -6.03 5.21
CA LEU A 95 2.61 -6.64 5.46
C LEU A 95 2.64 -7.59 6.65
N GLU A 96 3.69 -8.41 6.77
CA GLU A 96 3.90 -9.31 7.90
C GLU A 96 4.06 -8.55 9.22
N LEU A 97 4.85 -7.46 9.22
CA LEU A 97 5.03 -6.60 10.39
C LEU A 97 3.69 -6.03 10.87
N LEU A 98 2.91 -5.46 9.96
CA LEU A 98 1.60 -4.89 10.29
C LEU A 98 0.63 -5.96 10.82
N ALA A 99 0.65 -7.16 10.23
CA ALA A 99 -0.17 -8.26 10.69
C ALA A 99 0.20 -8.70 12.10
N CYS A 100 1.51 -8.90 12.35
CA CYS A 100 2.04 -9.28 13.67
C CYS A 100 1.69 -8.25 14.75
N TRP A 101 1.85 -6.95 14.45
CA TRP A 101 1.49 -5.89 15.39
C TRP A 101 -0.02 -5.79 15.60
N GLY A 102 -0.83 -6.08 14.59
CA GLY A 102 -2.28 -6.01 14.67
C GLY A 102 -2.93 -7.18 15.40
N GLU A 103 -2.38 -8.39 15.24
CA GLU A 103 -2.95 -9.66 15.74
C GLU A 103 -3.28 -9.60 17.24
N ARG A 104 -2.31 -9.15 18.05
CA ARG A 104 -2.46 -9.05 19.51
C ARG A 104 -3.62 -8.15 19.96
N TYR A 105 -4.05 -7.22 19.10
CA TYR A 105 -5.04 -6.19 19.43
C TYR A 105 -6.31 -6.30 18.58
N GLY A 106 -6.45 -7.37 17.77
CA GLY A 106 -7.58 -7.52 16.84
C GLY A 106 -7.66 -6.38 15.82
N ARG A 107 -6.53 -5.88 15.35
CA ARG A 107 -6.43 -4.76 14.40
C ARG A 107 -6.05 -5.23 13.01
N THR A 108 -6.64 -4.61 12.00
CA THR A 108 -6.27 -4.86 10.61
C THR A 108 -4.92 -4.20 10.28
N ARG A 109 -4.27 -4.64 9.20
CA ARG A 109 -3.00 -4.07 8.75
C ARG A 109 -3.13 -2.56 8.48
N VAL A 110 -4.25 -2.14 7.87
CA VAL A 110 -4.56 -0.73 7.61
C VAL A 110 -4.72 0.07 8.89
N GLN A 111 -5.34 -0.48 9.94
CA GLN A 111 -5.44 0.22 11.23
C GLN A 111 -4.06 0.46 11.86
N VAL A 112 -3.16 -0.52 11.77
CA VAL A 112 -1.77 -0.38 12.24
C VAL A 112 -1.01 0.66 11.38
N GLU A 113 -1.17 0.61 10.07
CA GLU A 113 -0.61 1.59 9.13
C GLU A 113 -1.05 3.02 9.46
N LYS A 114 -2.35 3.25 9.68
CA LYS A 114 -2.90 4.55 10.09
C LYS A 114 -2.32 5.03 11.42
N ALA A 115 -2.16 4.13 12.39
CA ALA A 115 -1.53 4.47 13.67
C ALA A 115 -0.07 4.92 13.48
N ILE A 116 0.70 4.21 12.65
CA ILE A 116 2.07 4.61 12.28
C ILE A 116 2.06 5.97 11.58
N PHE A 117 1.17 6.18 10.61
CA PHE A 117 1.06 7.45 9.91
C PHE A 117 0.76 8.62 10.85
N LYS A 118 -0.14 8.40 11.83
CA LYS A 118 -0.46 9.38 12.89
C LYS A 118 0.75 9.71 13.75
N LEU A 119 1.52 8.70 14.16
CA LEU A 119 2.77 8.90 14.90
C LEU A 119 3.83 9.62 14.06
N ALA A 120 3.90 9.32 12.76
CA ALA A 120 4.89 9.89 11.85
C ALA A 120 4.62 11.36 11.48
N THR A 121 3.35 11.80 11.51
CA THR A 121 2.94 13.09 10.96
C THR A 121 2.18 13.99 11.94
N GLY A 122 1.70 13.46 13.05
CA GLY A 122 0.76 14.13 13.94
C GLY A 122 -0.66 14.28 13.38
N ARG A 123 -0.95 13.64 12.23
CA ARG A 123 -2.24 13.71 11.53
C ARG A 123 -2.81 12.30 11.36
N GLY A 124 -4.10 12.11 11.59
CA GLY A 124 -4.77 10.83 11.41
C GLY A 124 -6.27 10.97 11.57
#